data_AF-A0A1M5ILB4-F1
#
_entry.id   AF-A0A1M5ILB4-F1
#
_cell.length_a   1.000
_cell.length_b   1.000
_cell.length_c   1.000
_cell.angle_alpha   90.00
_cell.angle_beta   90.00
_cell.angle_gamma   90.00
#
_symmetry.space_group_name_H-M   'P 1'
#
loop_
_entity.id
_entity.type
_entity.pdbx_description
1 polymer ?
#
loop_
_entity_poly.entity_id
_entity_poly.type
_entity_poly.pdbx_seq_one_letter_code
_entity_poly.pdbx_strand_id
1 'polypeptide(L)' 'MLEVRKNTYSRNYENTFFREFARHLHKSFVDNGRSGLLIGSPFCEVDERLQIDALLITDQVVCIIGFKN' A
#
# COMPACT_ATOMS: atom_id res chain seq x y z
N MET A 1 -14.42 2.51 2.82
CA MET A 1 -13.69 1.38 3.45
C MET A 1 -12.42 1.11 2.68
N LEU A 2 -11.27 0.94 3.34
CA LEU A 2 -10.01 0.64 2.67
C LEU A 2 -9.75 -0.87 2.71
N GLU A 3 -9.71 -1.52 1.56
CA GLU A 3 -9.24 -2.92 1.47
C GLU A 3 -7.71 -2.94 1.50
N VAL A 4 -7.12 -3.85 2.27
CA VAL A 4 -5.66 -3.99 2.37
C VAL A 4 -5.25 -5.39 1.93
N ARG A 5 -4.45 -5.47 0.87
CA ARG A 5 -3.78 -6.70 0.41
C ARG A 5 -2.27 -6.53 0.61
N LYS A 6 -1.58 -7.60 0.98
CA LYS A 6 -0.12 -7.56 1.15
C LYS A 6 0.53 -8.79 0.53
N ASN A 7 1.67 -8.56 -0.10
CA ASN A 7 2.60 -9.61 -0.49
C ASN A 7 3.77 -9.70 0.50
N THR A 8 4.76 -10.54 0.18
CA THR A 8 5.97 -10.73 0.97
C THR A 8 6.92 -9.54 0.82
N TYR A 9 7.25 -8.87 1.93
CA TYR A 9 8.32 -7.87 1.98
C TYR A 9 9.68 -8.55 2.17
N SER A 10 10.74 -7.94 1.62
CA SER A 10 12.10 -8.46 1.72
C SER A 10 12.64 -8.38 3.15
N ARG A 11 12.24 -7.37 3.93
CA ARG A 11 12.73 -7.13 5.29
C ARG A 11 11.60 -7.04 6.33
N ASN A 12 11.87 -7.51 7.55
CA ASN A 12 10.90 -7.52 8.65
C ASN A 12 10.45 -6.11 9.08
N TYR A 13 11.32 -5.10 8.98
CA TYR A 13 10.96 -3.72 9.33
C TYR A 13 9.98 -3.11 8.33
N GLU A 14 10.10 -3.42 7.04
CA GLU A 14 9.23 -2.92 5.96
C GLU A 14 7.80 -3.43 6.18
N ASN A 15 7.65 -4.70 6.56
CA ASN A 15 6.36 -5.28 6.91
C ASN A 15 5.73 -4.60 8.15
N THR A 16 6.55 -4.25 9.15
CA THR A 16 6.06 -3.53 10.34
C THR A 16 5.64 -2.11 10.02
N PHE A 17 6.46 -1.39 9.24
CA PHE A 17 6.13 -0.06 8.76
C PHE A 17 4.85 -0.06 7.93
N PHE A 18 4.75 -0.95 6.95
CA PHE A 18 3.55 -1.09 6.11
C PHE A 18 2.30 -1.35 6.94
N ARG A 19 2.38 -2.22 7.95
CA ARG A 19 1.24 -2.52 8.81
C ARG A 19 0.75 -1.29 9.58
N GLU A 20 1.66 -0.51 10.15
CA GLU A 20 1.30 0.73 10.85
C GLU A 20 0.77 1.80 9.89
N PHE A 21 1.41 1.94 8.72
CA PHE A 21 0.94 2.82 7.65
C PHE A 21 -0.49 2.46 7.20
N ALA A 22 -0.74 1.18 6.89
CA ALA A 22 -2.04 0.70 6.44
C ALA A 22 -3.12 0.88 7.52
N ARG A 23 -2.78 0.67 8.80
CA ARG A 23 -3.70 0.89 9.93
C ARG A 23 -4.13 2.35 10.03
N HIS A 24 -3.18 3.28 9.95
CA HIS A 24 -3.50 4.72 9.98
C HIS A 24 -4.29 5.15 8.75
N LEU A 25 -3.90 4.68 7.56
CA LEU A 25 -4.59 5.01 6.32
C LEU A 25 -6.03 4.47 6.32
N HIS A 26 -6.24 3.24 6.78
CA HIS A 26 -7.58 2.65 6.91
C HIS A 26 -8.48 3.52 7.80
N LYS A 27 -7.97 3.94 8.98
CA LYS A 27 -8.72 4.83 9.87
C LYS A 27 -9.07 6.13 9.16
N SER A 28 -8.12 6.77 8.49
CA SER A 28 -8.38 8.00 7.72
C SER A 28 -9.45 7.79 6.64
N PHE A 29 -9.42 6.67 5.92
CA PHE A 29 -10.43 6.36 4.90
C PHE A 29 -11.83 6.18 5.51
N VAL A 30 -11.94 5.50 6.65
CA VAL A 30 -13.21 5.35 7.37
C VAL A 30 -13.72 6.72 7.84
N ASP A 31 -12.87 7.50 8.51
CA ASP A 31 -13.24 8.80 9.08
C ASP A 31 -13.65 9.82 8.00
N ASN A 32 -13.14 9.68 6.78
CA ASN A 32 -13.45 10.57 5.65
C ASN A 32 -14.48 9.98 4.66
N GLY A 33 -15.09 8.83 4.96
CA GLY A 33 -16.08 8.19 4.07
C GLY A 33 -15.52 7.78 2.71
N ARG A 34 -14.21 7.50 2.62
CA ARG A 34 -13.51 7.14 1.38
C ARG A 34 -13.37 5.63 1.22
N SER A 35 -13.25 5.18 -0.02
CA SER A 35 -13.00 3.78 -0.37
C SER A 35 -11.78 3.65 -1.28
N GLY A 36 -11.12 2.50 -1.21
CA GLY A 36 -9.96 2.19 -2.03
C GLY A 36 -9.33 0.86 -1.70
N LEU A 37 -8.27 0.52 -2.43
CA LEU A 37 -7.47 -0.68 -2.28
C LEU A 37 -6.00 -0.29 -2.08
N LEU A 38 -5.42 -0.73 -0.97
CA LEU A 38 -3.98 -0.63 -0.69
C LEU A 38 -3.34 -2.00 -0.91
N ILE A 39 -2.37 -2.07 -1.82
CA ILE A 39 -1.58 -3.27 -2.09
C ILE A 39 -0.15 -3.03 -1.61
N GLY A 40 0.30 -3.83 -0.65
CA GLY A 40 1.68 -3.82 -0.17
C GLY A 40 2.58 -4.74 -0.98
N SER A 41 3.73 -4.23 -1.40
CA SER A 41 4.74 -4.92 -2.22
C SER A 41 4.14 -5.64 -3.44
N PRO A 42 3.40 -4.95 -4.33
CA PRO A 42 2.89 -5.57 -5.54
C PRO A 42 4.04 -6.00 -6.46
N PHE A 43 3.87 -7.16 -7.11
CA PHE A 43 4.79 -7.64 -8.13
C PHE A 43 4.34 -7.13 -9.51
N CYS A 44 5.27 -6.60 -10.30
CA CYS A 44 5.03 -6.18 -11.67
C CYS A 44 5.63 -7.20 -12.64
N GLU A 45 4.77 -7.97 -13.32
CA GLU A 45 5.21 -8.99 -14.29
C GLU A 45 5.84 -8.39 -15.57
N VAL A 46 5.53 -7.13 -15.89
CA VAL A 46 5.98 -6.46 -17.11
C VAL A 46 7.40 -5.87 -16.95
N ASP A 47 7.73 -5.38 -15.76
CA ASP A 47 9.06 -4.86 -15.44
C ASP A 47 9.41 -5.17 -13.97
N GLU A 48 10.15 -6.27 -13.77
CA GLU A 48 10.56 -6.74 -12.43
C GLU A 48 11.47 -5.74 -11.69
N ARG A 49 12.06 -4.77 -12.39
CA ARG A 49 12.88 -3.72 -11.76
C ARG A 49 12.02 -2.70 -11.01
N LEU A 50 10.72 -2.65 -11.31
CA LEU A 50 9.78 -1.75 -10.66
C LEU A 50 9.44 -2.27 -9.25
N GLN A 51 10.25 -1.85 -8.28
CA GLN A 51 10.04 -2.17 -6.87
C GLN A 51 9.13 -1.11 -6.24
N ILE A 52 7.84 -1.42 -6.16
CA ILE A 52 6.84 -0.57 -5.51
C ILE A 52 6.66 -1.07 -4.07
N ASP A 53 6.83 -0.18 -3.09
CA ASP A 53 6.59 -0.55 -1.70
C ASP A 53 5.10 -0.67 -1.40
N ALA A 54 4.29 0.27 -1.91
CA ALA A 54 2.84 0.15 -1.87
C ALA A 54 2.16 0.85 -3.06
N LEU A 55 1.01 0.30 -3.46
CA LEU A 55 0.13 0.86 -4.49
C LEU A 55 -1.23 1.16 -3.85
N LEU A 56 -1.68 2.41 -3.93
CA LEU A 56 -3.00 2.81 -3.49
C LEU A 56 -3.87 3.12 -4.72
N ILE A 57 -5.02 2.47 -4.79
CA ILE A 57 -6.01 2.66 -5.86
C ILE A 57 -7.28 3.21 -5.23
N THR A 58 -7.78 4.33 -5.75
CA THR A 58 -9.12 4.86 -5.46
C THR A 58 -9.89 5.02 -6.76
N ASP A 59 -11.15 5.46 -6.68
CA ASP A 59 -11.97 5.69 -7.88
C ASP A 59 -11.43 6.83 -8.76
N GLN A 60 -10.54 7.68 -8.24
CA GLN A 60 -10.04 8.89 -8.92
C GLN A 60 -8.56 8.82 -9.25
N VAL A 61 -7.76 8.13 -8.43
CA VAL A 61 -6.30 8.17 -8.54
C VAL A 61 -5.66 6.83 -8.26
N VAL A 62 -4.52 6.60 -8.92
CA VAL A 62 -3.58 5.53 -8.60
C VAL A 62 -2.29 6.18 -8.10
N CYS A 63 -1.90 5.84 -6.87
CA CYS A 63 -0.70 6.37 -6.23
C CYS A 63 0.33 5.26 -6.05
N ILE A 64 1.52 5.45 -6.61
CA ILE A 64 2.69 4.64 -6.34
C ILE A 64 3.41 5.25 -5.13
N ILE A 65 3.64 4.45 -4.10
CA ILE A 65 4.22 4.86 -2.83
C ILE A 65 5.56 4.14 -2.67
N GLY A 66 6.63 4.92 -2.53
CA GLY A 66 7.94 4.44 -2.13
C GLY A 66 8.22 4.85 -0.69
N PHE A 67 8.53 3.89 0.18
CA PHE A 67 8.97 4.14 1.54
C PHE A 67 10.44 4.60 1.52
N LYS A 68 10.73 5.62 2.31
CA LYS A 68 12.09 6.12 2.53
C LYS A 68 12.46 5.81 3.98
N ASN A 69 13.67 5.31 4.19
CA ASN A 69 14.27 5.20 5.52
C ASN A 69 14.62 6.59 6.06
#